data_AF-A0A1Q8VKD6-F1
#
_entry.id   AF-A0A1Q8VKD6-F1
#
_cell.length_a   1.000
_cell.length_b   1.000
_cell.length_c   1.000
_cell.angle_alpha   90.00
_cell.angle_beta   90.00
_cell.angle_gamma   90.00
#
_symmetry.space_group_name_H-M   'P 1'
#
loop_
_entity.id
_entity.type
_entity.pdbx_description
1 polymer ?
#
loop_
_entity_poly.entity_id
_entity_poly.type
_entity_poly.pdbx_seq_one_letter_code
_entity_poly.pdbx_strand_id
1 'polypeptide(L)'
;ARSVAVPPLTAWALATGGTWRRLITDPVSGTVLDVGRTHYRPPAGLADLVRARDRACVFPTCQTPASRCDIDHLTAWSQDGTTSLNNLVVLCQAHHRLKHTPGWALTRDNTTGTLSWHTPDKTVYQRHPDGTITRQPRKTGPHQRYVPGSVVPADLSKQITPDILNRLNTALNNTNTSTESGPSDTTRLVTHGPQPGQKPGAFETTPYPKATHTLGLAPLIDQAPPF
;
A
#
# COMPACT_ATOMS: atom_id res chain seq x y z
N ALA A 1 -12.37 -12.20 -34.44
CA ALA A 1 -12.45 -13.64 -34.80
C ALA A 1 -13.92 -13.99 -35.01
N ARG A 2 -14.28 -14.74 -36.06
CA ARG A 2 -15.66 -15.23 -36.23
C ARG A 2 -15.82 -16.49 -35.38
N SER A 3 -16.68 -16.46 -34.36
CA SER A 3 -17.12 -17.67 -33.68
C SER A 3 -18.26 -18.31 -34.47
N VAL A 4 -18.28 -19.64 -34.54
CA VAL A 4 -19.38 -20.41 -35.13
C VAL A 4 -19.87 -21.41 -34.10
N ALA A 5 -21.18 -21.62 -34.01
CA ALA A 5 -21.73 -22.65 -33.14
C ALA A 5 -21.29 -24.02 -33.66
N VAL A 6 -20.75 -24.85 -32.77
CA VAL A 6 -20.34 -26.22 -33.09
C VAL A 6 -21.52 -27.16 -32.79
N PRO A 7 -21.94 -28.00 -33.75
CA PRO A 7 -22.99 -28.99 -33.51
C PRO A 7 -22.64 -29.93 -32.35
N PRO A 8 -23.62 -30.40 -31.55
CA PRO A 8 -23.36 -31.19 -30.36
C PRO A 8 -22.53 -32.45 -30.62
N LEU A 9 -22.84 -33.21 -31.68
CA LEU A 9 -22.11 -34.44 -32.00
C LEU A 9 -20.63 -34.18 -32.33
N THR A 10 -20.34 -33.07 -33.01
CA THR A 10 -18.97 -32.63 -33.29
C THR A 10 -18.25 -32.23 -32.00
N ALA A 11 -18.94 -31.52 -31.10
CA ALA A 11 -18.38 -31.16 -29.80
C ALA A 11 -18.07 -32.41 -28.96
N TRP A 12 -18.95 -33.42 -28.95
CA TRP A 12 -18.75 -34.69 -28.26
C TRP A 12 -17.59 -35.53 -28.84
N ALA A 13 -17.42 -35.54 -30.16
CA ALA A 13 -16.30 -36.23 -30.80
C ALA A 13 -14.95 -35.56 -30.47
N LEU A 14 -14.91 -34.22 -30.48
CA LEU A 14 -13.73 -33.46 -30.05
C LEU A 14 -13.46 -33.64 -28.55
N ALA A 15 -14.52 -33.76 -27.74
CA ALA A 15 -14.44 -33.93 -26.30
C ALA A 15 -13.78 -35.23 -25.85
N THR A 16 -14.09 -36.33 -26.54
CA THR A 16 -13.70 -37.69 -26.16
C THR A 16 -12.26 -38.04 -26.51
N GLY A 17 -11.69 -37.41 -27.55
CA GLY A 17 -10.30 -37.63 -27.97
C GLY A 17 -9.36 -36.43 -27.77
N GLY A 18 -9.87 -35.29 -27.29
CA GLY A 18 -9.15 -34.02 -27.26
C GLY A 18 -8.48 -33.70 -25.92
N THR A 19 -7.34 -33.02 -25.98
CA THR A 19 -6.79 -32.31 -24.82
C THR A 19 -7.55 -31.01 -24.60
N TRP A 20 -8.21 -30.89 -23.45
CA TRP A 20 -8.94 -29.70 -23.07
C TRP A 20 -8.02 -28.62 -22.50
N ARG A 21 -8.29 -27.36 -22.87
CA ARG A 21 -7.58 -26.19 -22.34
C ARG A 21 -8.60 -25.15 -21.92
N ARG A 22 -8.39 -24.56 -20.74
CA ARG A 22 -9.24 -23.48 -20.23
C ARG A 22 -8.86 -22.17 -20.92
N LEU A 23 -9.86 -21.50 -21.48
CA LEU A 23 -9.74 -20.17 -22.05
C LEU A 23 -10.87 -19.30 -21.50
N ILE A 24 -10.52 -18.25 -20.75
CA ILE A 24 -11.52 -17.30 -20.23
C ILE A 24 -11.51 -16.09 -21.15
N THR A 25 -12.70 -15.65 -21.58
CA THR A 25 -12.86 -14.44 -22.37
C THR A 25 -13.70 -13.41 -21.64
N ASP A 26 -13.43 -12.14 -21.89
CA ASP A 26 -14.35 -11.07 -21.56
C ASP A 26 -15.65 -11.25 -22.36
N PRO A 27 -16.84 -11.27 -21.71
CA PRO A 27 -18.09 -11.61 -22.38
C PRO A 27 -18.55 -10.56 -23.40
N VAL A 28 -18.06 -9.32 -23.33
CA VAL A 28 -18.46 -8.23 -24.22
C VAL A 28 -17.53 -8.13 -25.43
N SER A 29 -16.23 -8.07 -25.19
CA SER A 29 -15.21 -7.90 -26.25
C SER A 29 -14.73 -9.23 -26.85
N GLY A 30 -14.97 -10.36 -26.19
CA GLY A 30 -14.40 -11.65 -26.56
C GLY A 30 -12.88 -11.75 -26.33
N THR A 31 -12.26 -10.77 -25.66
CA THR A 31 -10.82 -10.74 -25.43
C THR A 31 -10.41 -11.84 -24.45
N VAL A 32 -9.33 -12.56 -24.76
CA VAL A 32 -8.83 -13.63 -23.89
C VAL A 32 -8.20 -13.04 -22.62
N LEU A 33 -8.74 -13.41 -21.47
CA LEU A 33 -8.31 -12.99 -20.13
C LEU A 33 -7.40 -14.02 -19.44
N ASP A 34 -7.50 -15.29 -19.82
CA ASP A 34 -6.72 -16.39 -19.25
C ASP A 34 -6.49 -17.46 -20.32
N VAL A 35 -5.22 -17.79 -20.57
CA VAL A 35 -4.81 -18.91 -21.45
C VAL A 35 -4.19 -20.08 -20.65
N GLY A 36 -4.28 -20.02 -19.33
CA GLY A 36 -3.72 -21.00 -18.41
C GLY A 36 -2.22 -21.16 -18.63
N ARG A 37 -1.78 -22.41 -18.77
CA ARG A 37 -0.38 -22.76 -19.04
C ARG A 37 -0.13 -23.15 -20.49
N THR A 38 -1.01 -22.73 -21.40
CA THR A 38 -0.87 -23.03 -22.82
C THR A 38 0.27 -22.24 -23.46
N HIS A 39 0.44 -20.99 -23.03
CA HIS A 39 1.46 -20.09 -23.57
C HIS A 39 2.15 -19.33 -22.44
N TYR A 40 3.48 -19.37 -22.44
CA TYR A 40 4.28 -18.53 -21.54
C TYR A 40 4.11 -17.05 -21.86
N ARG A 41 4.19 -16.68 -23.15
CA ARG A 41 4.01 -15.29 -23.59
C ARG A 41 2.52 -14.96 -23.70
N PRO A 42 2.05 -13.83 -23.14
CA PRO A 42 0.66 -13.42 -23.26
C PRO A 42 0.32 -13.09 -24.72
N PRO A 43 -0.86 -13.50 -25.23
CA PRO A 43 -1.38 -13.02 -26.50
C PRO A 43 -1.54 -11.49 -26.51
N ALA A 44 -1.53 -10.88 -27.69
CA ALA A 44 -1.58 -9.42 -27.85
C ALA A 44 -2.73 -8.76 -27.07
N GLY A 45 -3.97 -9.26 -27.21
CA GLY A 45 -5.13 -8.72 -26.50
C GLY A 45 -5.01 -8.79 -24.97
N LEU A 46 -4.45 -9.89 -24.42
CA LEU A 46 -4.19 -10.00 -22.99
C LEU A 46 -3.10 -9.02 -22.54
N ALA A 47 -2.02 -8.89 -23.33
CA ALA A 47 -0.95 -7.95 -23.06
C ALA A 47 -1.46 -6.49 -23.04
N ASP A 48 -2.35 -6.13 -23.95
CA ASP A 48 -2.95 -4.81 -24.03
C ASP A 48 -3.85 -4.53 -22.82
N LEU A 49 -4.64 -5.51 -22.39
CA LEU A 49 -5.44 -5.39 -21.15
C LEU A 49 -4.57 -5.19 -19.91
N VAL A 50 -3.48 -5.95 -19.77
CA VAL A 50 -2.54 -5.80 -18.65
C VAL A 50 -1.93 -4.40 -18.64
N ARG A 51 -1.48 -3.89 -19.80
CA ARG A 51 -0.91 -2.53 -19.93
C ARG A 51 -1.94 -1.45 -19.65
N ALA A 52 -3.17 -1.58 -20.14
CA ALA A 52 -4.24 -0.63 -19.91
C ALA A 52 -4.66 -0.56 -18.43
N ARG A 53 -4.68 -1.72 -17.75
CA ARG A 53 -4.97 -1.81 -16.31
C ARG A 53 -3.90 -1.12 -15.48
N ASP A 54 -2.63 -1.46 -15.72
CA ASP A 54 -1.55 -1.02 -14.83
C ASP A 54 -1.08 0.42 -15.12
N ARG A 55 -1.15 0.84 -16.39
CA ARG A 55 -0.79 2.16 -16.96
C ARG A 55 0.69 2.55 -16.85
N ALA A 56 1.35 2.20 -15.74
CA ALA A 56 2.76 2.39 -15.46
C ALA A 56 3.29 1.19 -14.67
N CYS A 57 4.62 1.09 -14.54
CA CYS A 57 5.29 0.12 -13.68
C CYS A 57 4.60 0.04 -12.30
N VAL A 58 4.23 -1.16 -11.87
CA VAL A 58 3.44 -1.35 -10.64
C VAL A 58 4.24 -1.23 -9.34
N PHE A 59 5.55 -0.99 -9.43
CA PHE A 59 6.38 -0.68 -8.27
C PHE A 59 5.93 0.65 -7.63
N PRO A 60 5.88 0.77 -6.28
CA PRO A 60 5.45 1.99 -5.61
C PRO A 60 6.24 3.19 -6.12
N THR A 61 5.54 4.30 -6.43
CA THR A 61 6.11 5.57 -6.91
C THR A 61 6.77 5.56 -8.30
N CYS A 62 6.94 4.40 -8.96
CA CYS A 62 7.50 4.36 -10.30
C CYS A 62 6.48 4.87 -11.33
N GLN A 63 6.93 5.75 -12.24
CA GLN A 63 6.09 6.36 -13.28
C GLN A 63 6.47 5.93 -14.69
N THR A 64 7.34 4.92 -14.85
CA THR A 64 7.68 4.40 -16.19
C THR A 64 6.41 3.89 -16.88
N PRO A 65 6.05 4.39 -18.07
CA PRO A 65 4.81 4.03 -18.74
C PRO A 65 4.80 2.55 -19.12
N ALA A 66 3.63 1.91 -19.09
CA ALA A 66 3.47 0.47 -19.36
C ALA A 66 3.98 0.04 -20.74
N SER A 67 4.05 0.96 -21.71
CA SER A 67 4.63 0.72 -23.05
C SER A 67 6.15 0.47 -23.02
N ARG A 68 6.82 0.92 -21.96
CA ARG A 68 8.27 0.72 -21.72
C ARG A 68 8.54 -0.34 -20.64
N CYS A 69 7.52 -1.08 -20.25
CA CYS A 69 7.59 -2.11 -19.22
C CYS A 69 7.48 -3.51 -19.84
N ASP A 70 8.14 -4.46 -19.21
CA ASP A 70 7.95 -5.87 -19.43
C ASP A 70 6.68 -6.34 -18.73
N ILE A 71 6.05 -7.39 -19.26
CA ILE A 71 4.96 -8.11 -18.58
C ILE A 71 5.56 -9.31 -17.88
N ASP A 72 5.31 -9.41 -16.57
CA ASP A 72 5.89 -10.45 -15.71
C ASP A 72 4.80 -11.17 -14.89
N HIS A 73 5.05 -12.44 -14.58
CA HIS A 73 4.12 -13.30 -13.84
C HIS A 73 4.33 -13.16 -12.33
N LEU A 74 3.32 -12.76 -11.57
CA LEU A 74 3.34 -12.69 -10.10
C LEU A 74 3.78 -14.00 -9.47
N THR A 75 3.06 -15.09 -9.78
CA THR A 75 3.51 -16.46 -9.55
C THR A 75 4.29 -16.90 -10.77
N ALA A 76 5.57 -17.22 -10.60
CA ALA A 76 6.46 -17.56 -11.70
C ALA A 76 5.93 -18.75 -12.51
N TRP A 77 6.15 -18.75 -13.82
CA TRP A 77 5.75 -19.85 -14.70
C TRP A 77 6.37 -21.21 -14.30
N SER A 78 7.62 -21.17 -13.82
CA SER A 78 8.34 -22.33 -13.28
C SER A 78 7.78 -22.84 -11.95
N GLN A 79 6.97 -22.03 -11.26
CA GLN A 79 6.26 -22.35 -10.02
C GLN A 79 4.76 -22.54 -10.28
N ASP A 80 4.44 -23.09 -11.45
CA ASP A 80 3.06 -23.38 -11.88
C ASP A 80 2.13 -22.18 -12.06
N GLY A 81 2.69 -20.98 -12.21
CA GLY A 81 1.93 -19.78 -12.58
C GLY A 81 1.27 -19.85 -13.96
N THR A 82 0.08 -19.25 -14.08
CA THR A 82 -0.68 -19.17 -15.33
C THR A 82 -0.45 -17.84 -16.04
N THR A 83 -0.59 -17.83 -17.36
CA THR A 83 -0.66 -16.60 -18.15
C THR A 83 -2.10 -16.11 -18.16
N SER A 84 -2.43 -15.25 -17.21
CA SER A 84 -3.77 -14.72 -16.99
C SER A 84 -3.71 -13.26 -16.54
N LEU A 85 -4.80 -12.52 -16.77
CA LEU A 85 -4.89 -11.11 -16.36
C LEU A 85 -4.57 -10.96 -14.86
N ASN A 86 -4.99 -11.90 -14.03
CA ASN A 86 -4.78 -11.84 -12.58
C ASN A 86 -3.35 -12.17 -12.14
N ASN A 87 -2.59 -12.95 -12.93
CA ASN A 87 -1.22 -13.32 -12.61
C ASN A 87 -0.17 -12.46 -13.33
N LEU A 88 -0.55 -11.60 -14.27
CA LEU A 88 0.37 -10.75 -15.03
C LEU A 88 0.36 -9.31 -14.51
N VAL A 89 1.52 -8.66 -14.51
CA VAL A 89 1.70 -7.24 -14.17
C VAL A 89 2.77 -6.59 -15.05
N VAL A 90 2.76 -5.27 -15.17
CA VAL A 90 3.83 -4.52 -15.88
C VAL A 90 4.92 -4.02 -14.93
N LEU A 91 6.18 -4.27 -15.27
CA LEU A 91 7.36 -3.83 -14.53
C LEU A 91 8.41 -3.22 -15.47
N CYS A 92 9.01 -2.10 -15.09
CA CYS A 92 10.20 -1.62 -15.80
C CYS A 92 11.38 -2.56 -15.53
N GLN A 93 12.39 -2.54 -16.39
CA GLN A 93 13.53 -3.46 -16.31
C GLN A 93 14.19 -3.49 -14.91
N ALA A 94 14.32 -2.34 -14.25
CA ALA A 94 14.91 -2.25 -12.91
C ALA A 94 14.06 -3.00 -11.86
N HIS A 95 12.75 -2.75 -11.82
CA HIS A 95 11.85 -3.38 -10.85
C HIS A 95 11.50 -4.82 -11.18
N HIS A 96 11.56 -5.19 -12.46
CA HIS A 96 11.47 -6.58 -12.89
C HIS A 96 12.63 -7.39 -12.30
N ARG A 97 13.87 -6.90 -12.39
CA ARG A 97 15.03 -7.53 -11.74
C ARG A 97 14.91 -7.52 -10.21
N LEU A 98 14.46 -6.41 -9.63
CA LEU A 98 14.31 -6.26 -8.19
C LEU A 98 13.37 -7.32 -7.59
N LYS A 99 12.24 -7.60 -8.26
CA LYS A 99 11.28 -8.60 -7.82
C LYS A 99 11.91 -9.99 -7.62
N HIS A 100 12.90 -10.34 -8.43
CA HIS A 100 13.59 -11.64 -8.37
C HIS A 100 14.76 -11.65 -7.39
N THR A 101 15.00 -10.54 -6.67
CA THR A 101 16.05 -10.44 -5.65
C THR A 101 15.56 -11.04 -4.32
N PRO A 102 16.39 -11.79 -3.58
CA PRO A 102 16.02 -12.35 -2.28
C PRO A 102 15.42 -11.31 -1.31
N GLY A 103 14.35 -11.70 -0.62
CA GLY A 103 13.64 -10.84 0.33
C GLY A 103 12.63 -9.88 -0.29
N TRP A 104 12.62 -9.74 -1.62
CA TRP A 104 11.55 -9.04 -2.33
C TRP A 104 10.46 -10.01 -2.76
N ALA A 105 9.21 -9.57 -2.68
CA ALA A 105 8.09 -10.31 -3.25
C ALA A 105 7.00 -9.35 -3.71
N LEU A 106 6.24 -9.77 -4.73
CA LEU A 106 5.09 -9.04 -5.24
C LEU A 106 3.90 -9.98 -5.33
N THR A 107 2.81 -9.63 -4.66
CA THR A 107 1.56 -10.40 -4.67
C THR A 107 0.38 -9.53 -5.08
N ARG A 108 -0.72 -10.19 -5.48
CA ARG A 108 -1.99 -9.53 -5.80
C ARG A 108 -3.13 -10.19 -5.06
N ASP A 109 -3.98 -9.37 -4.46
CA ASP A 109 -5.28 -9.79 -3.97
C ASP A 109 -6.26 -9.88 -5.15
N ASN A 110 -6.79 -11.06 -5.42
CA ASN A 110 -7.71 -11.28 -6.54
C ASN A 110 -9.11 -10.70 -6.32
N THR A 111 -9.49 -10.44 -5.07
CA THR A 111 -10.78 -9.84 -4.72
C THR A 111 -10.74 -8.33 -4.86
N THR A 112 -9.71 -7.69 -4.29
CA THR A 112 -9.59 -6.23 -4.30
C THR A 112 -8.79 -5.69 -5.49
N GLY A 113 -7.94 -6.51 -6.11
CA GLY A 113 -7.00 -6.10 -7.14
C GLY A 113 -5.74 -5.39 -6.60
N THR A 114 -5.62 -5.27 -5.28
CA THR A 114 -4.49 -4.59 -4.61
C THR A 114 -3.20 -5.36 -4.80
N LEU A 115 -2.13 -4.64 -5.16
CA LEU A 115 -0.78 -5.20 -5.27
C LEU A 115 0.01 -4.93 -4.00
N SER A 116 0.67 -5.96 -3.45
CA SER A 116 1.49 -5.85 -2.25
C SER A 116 2.96 -6.15 -2.56
N TRP A 117 3.81 -5.16 -2.39
CA TRP A 117 5.26 -5.28 -2.45
C TRP A 117 5.82 -5.52 -1.06
N HIS A 118 6.46 -6.68 -0.88
CA HIS A 118 7.20 -7.03 0.32
C HIS A 118 8.68 -6.73 0.07
N THR A 119 9.29 -6.11 1.06
CA THR A 119 10.69 -5.72 1.03
C THR A 119 11.50 -6.55 2.04
N PRO A 120 12.84 -6.65 1.89
CA PRO A 120 13.69 -7.42 2.81
C PRO A 120 13.60 -6.98 4.27
N ASP A 121 13.30 -5.71 4.54
CA ASP A 121 13.14 -5.16 5.89
C ASP A 121 11.75 -5.45 6.52
N LYS A 122 10.94 -6.27 5.84
CA LYS A 122 9.56 -6.66 6.19
C LYS A 122 8.55 -5.51 6.09
N THR A 123 8.91 -4.39 5.45
CA THR A 123 7.93 -3.37 5.05
C THR A 123 7.07 -3.91 3.91
N VAL A 124 5.77 -3.59 3.96
CA VAL A 124 4.82 -3.88 2.89
C VAL A 124 4.26 -2.57 2.32
N TYR A 125 4.36 -2.40 1.01
CA TYR A 125 3.71 -1.32 0.26
C TYR A 125 2.55 -1.88 -0.53
N GLN A 126 1.38 -1.29 -0.37
CA GLN A 126 0.19 -1.64 -1.13
C GLN A 126 -0.10 -0.57 -2.17
N ARG A 127 -0.35 -1.01 -3.40
CA ARG A 127 -0.86 -0.17 -4.49
C ARG A 127 -2.28 -0.61 -4.81
N HIS A 128 -3.23 0.29 -4.62
CA HIS A 128 -4.64 0.05 -4.87
C HIS A 128 -4.97 0.29 -6.35
N PRO A 129 -6.08 -0.28 -6.87
CA PRO A 129 -6.50 -0.05 -8.26
C PRO A 129 -6.78 1.41 -8.61
N ASP A 130 -7.16 2.23 -7.63
CA ASP A 130 -7.37 3.68 -7.78
C ASP A 130 -6.05 4.49 -7.88
N GLY A 131 -4.91 3.83 -7.74
CA GLY A 131 -3.57 4.42 -7.80
C GLY A 131 -3.03 4.90 -6.45
N THR A 132 -3.82 4.82 -5.37
CA THR A 132 -3.34 5.16 -4.03
C THR A 132 -2.29 4.15 -3.57
N ILE A 133 -1.30 4.64 -2.80
CA ILE A 133 -0.23 3.82 -2.26
C ILE A 133 -0.24 3.96 -0.74
N THR A 134 -0.38 2.84 -0.05
CA THR A 134 -0.32 2.79 1.42
C THR A 134 0.85 1.92 1.87
N ARG A 135 1.65 2.41 2.81
CA ARG A 135 2.67 1.59 3.48
C ARG A 135 2.07 1.00 4.74
N GLN A 136 2.09 -0.32 4.86
CA GLN A 136 1.52 -1.01 6.01
C GLN A 136 2.36 -0.80 7.28
N PRO A 137 1.73 -0.62 8.45
CA PRO A 137 2.43 -0.50 9.72
C PRO A 137 3.26 -1.76 10.02
N ARG A 138 4.52 -1.58 10.42
CA ARG A 138 5.39 -2.68 10.84
C ARG A 138 5.20 -2.93 12.33
N LYS A 139 4.89 -4.16 12.73
CA LYS A 139 4.88 -4.55 14.15
C LYS A 139 6.34 -4.52 14.66
N THR A 140 6.61 -3.69 15.65
CA THR A 140 7.95 -3.52 16.27
C THR A 140 8.05 -4.16 17.65
N GLY A 141 6.93 -4.50 18.28
CA GLY A 141 6.88 -5.20 19.56
C GLY A 141 5.50 -5.84 19.79
N PRO A 142 5.28 -6.51 20.93
CA PRO A 142 4.02 -7.20 21.25
C PRO A 142 2.78 -6.30 21.06
N HIS A 143 2.91 -5.02 21.44
CA HIS A 143 1.88 -3.99 21.34
C HIS A 143 2.34 -2.72 20.61
N GLN A 144 3.51 -2.76 19.95
CA GLN A 144 4.06 -1.59 19.24
C GLN A 144 3.99 -1.79 17.73
N ARG A 145 3.48 -0.78 17.04
CA ARG A 145 3.45 -0.70 15.58
C ARG A 145 4.14 0.59 15.16
N TYR A 146 5.20 0.45 14.37
CA TYR A 146 5.76 1.57 13.65
C TYR A 146 4.86 1.91 12.47
N VAL A 147 4.11 3.01 12.62
CA VAL A 147 3.37 3.61 11.54
C VAL A 147 4.35 4.49 10.76
N PRO A 148 4.52 4.28 9.45
CA PRO A 148 5.29 5.18 8.60
C PRO A 148 4.82 6.62 8.74
N GLY A 149 5.74 7.57 8.77
CA GLY A 149 5.36 8.98 8.58
C GLY A 149 4.59 9.15 7.27
N SER A 150 3.41 9.74 7.32
CA SER A 150 2.66 10.18 6.14
C SER A 150 3.11 11.59 5.76
N VAL A 151 3.06 11.92 4.46
CA VAL A 151 3.20 13.32 4.03
C VAL A 151 2.04 14.09 4.63
N VAL A 152 2.35 15.08 5.47
CA VAL A 152 1.34 15.99 6.02
C VAL A 152 0.90 16.93 4.89
N PRO A 153 -0.41 17.05 4.61
CA PRO A 153 -0.94 18.01 3.63
C PRO A 153 -0.38 19.41 3.82
N ALA A 154 -0.08 20.11 2.72
CA ALA A 154 0.60 21.40 2.77
C ALA A 154 -0.17 22.48 3.55
N ASP A 155 -1.50 22.43 3.52
CA ASP A 155 -2.39 23.31 4.28
C ASP A 155 -2.28 23.09 5.79
N LEU A 156 -2.12 21.84 6.22
CA LEU A 156 -1.89 21.49 7.62
C LEU A 156 -0.45 21.82 8.04
N SER A 157 0.53 21.51 7.18
CA SER A 157 1.94 21.80 7.46
C SER A 157 2.21 23.29 7.66
N LYS A 158 1.55 24.17 6.91
CA LYS A 158 1.69 25.64 7.05
C LYS A 158 1.16 26.19 8.37
N GLN A 159 0.26 25.47 9.03
CA GLN A 159 -0.30 25.85 10.33
C GLN A 159 0.61 25.43 11.49
N ILE A 160 1.62 24.59 11.25
CA ILE A 160 2.62 24.20 12.24
C ILE A 160 3.75 25.23 12.22
N THR A 161 3.67 26.21 13.10
CA THR A 161 4.64 27.30 13.22
C THR A 161 5.91 26.84 13.97
N PRO A 162 7.03 27.56 13.83
CA PRO A 162 8.23 27.33 14.64
C PRO A 162 7.96 27.33 16.15
N ASP A 163 7.02 28.13 16.64
CA ASP A 163 6.66 28.18 18.06
C ASP A 163 6.04 26.87 18.54
N ILE A 164 5.15 26.27 17.74
CA ILE A 164 4.57 24.95 18.02
C ILE A 164 5.67 23.88 18.05
N LEU A 165 6.60 23.92 17.09
CA LEU A 165 7.72 22.98 17.05
C LEU A 165 8.64 23.14 18.26
N ASN A 166 8.95 24.38 18.64
CA ASN A 166 9.79 24.67 19.81
C ASN A 166 9.13 24.16 21.10
N ARG A 167 7.82 24.32 21.26
CA ARG A 167 7.10 23.76 22.42
C ARG A 167 7.13 22.24 22.46
N LEU A 168 6.92 21.58 21.33
CA LEU A 168 7.03 20.12 21.25
C LEU A 168 8.44 19.65 21.63
N ASN A 169 9.48 20.37 21.19
CA ASN A 169 10.87 20.07 21.59
C ASN A 169 11.09 20.30 23.09
N THR A 170 10.53 21.35 23.67
CA THR A 170 10.59 21.60 25.12
C THR A 170 9.89 20.50 25.92
N ALA A 171 8.69 20.08 25.50
CA ALA A 171 7.98 18.95 26.11
C ALA A 171 8.84 17.68 26.08
N LEU A 172 9.42 17.36 24.93
CA LEU A 172 10.27 16.18 24.75
C LEU A 172 11.50 16.22 25.67
N ASN A 173 12.16 17.38 25.78
CA ASN A 173 13.31 17.53 26.67
C ASN A 173 12.94 17.36 28.15
N ASN A 174 11.74 17.82 28.54
CA ASN A 174 11.24 17.72 29.91
C ASN A 174 10.75 16.31 30.28
N THR A 175 10.39 15.46 29.31
CA THR A 175 10.00 14.07 29.57
C THR A 175 11.18 13.15 29.98
N ASN A 176 12.43 13.61 29.91
CA ASN A 176 13.62 12.79 30.18
C ASN A 176 14.11 12.79 31.65
N THR A 177 13.34 13.27 32.63
CA THR A 177 13.82 13.42 34.03
C THR A 177 13.11 12.59 35.11
N SER A 178 12.19 11.69 34.77
CA SER A 178 11.52 10.86 35.79
C SER A 178 12.00 9.42 35.77
N THR A 179 13.10 9.16 36.48
CA THR A 179 13.60 7.82 36.80
C THR A 179 12.76 7.21 37.93
N GLU A 180 11.49 6.87 37.69
CA GLU A 180 10.72 6.02 38.61
C GLU A 180 10.03 4.89 37.85
N SER A 181 10.65 3.72 37.98
CA SER A 181 10.23 2.44 37.41
C SER A 181 9.18 1.76 38.29
N GLY A 182 7.93 1.72 37.82
CA GLY A 182 6.86 0.84 38.32
C GLY A 182 6.22 0.03 37.17
N PRO A 183 5.74 -1.20 37.40
CA PRO A 183 5.25 -2.06 36.33
C PRO A 183 3.81 -1.68 35.96
N SER A 184 3.57 -1.48 34.66
CA SER A 184 2.26 -1.16 34.06
C SER A 184 1.78 0.28 34.20
N ASP A 185 2.55 1.23 33.67
CA ASP A 185 2.01 2.57 33.39
C ASP A 185 1.82 2.77 31.88
N THR A 186 0.59 2.54 31.40
CA THR A 186 0.16 3.17 30.16
C THR A 186 0.14 4.67 30.42
N THR A 187 1.11 5.41 29.86
CA THR A 187 1.17 6.86 29.96
C THR A 187 -0.13 7.45 29.43
N ARG A 188 -1.07 7.72 30.34
CA ARG A 188 -2.41 8.21 30.00
C ARG A 188 -2.31 9.72 29.93
N LEU A 189 -2.42 10.27 28.72
CA LEU A 189 -2.53 11.71 28.53
C LEU A 189 -3.82 12.19 29.23
N VAL A 190 -3.63 12.84 30.38
CA VAL A 190 -4.68 13.56 31.09
C VAL A 190 -4.44 15.05 30.87
N THR A 191 -5.49 15.76 30.46
CA THR A 191 -5.50 17.21 30.48
C THR A 191 -5.48 17.63 31.95
N HIS A 192 -4.35 18.12 32.45
CA HIS A 192 -4.29 18.62 33.80
C HIS A 192 -4.95 20.00 33.85
N GLY A 193 -5.93 20.16 34.75
CA GLY A 193 -6.37 21.49 35.17
C GLY A 193 -5.25 22.24 35.90
N PRO A 194 -5.48 23.52 36.27
CA PRO A 194 -4.46 24.33 36.93
C PRO A 194 -3.91 23.65 38.19
N GLN A 195 -2.58 23.59 38.29
CA GLN A 195 -1.90 23.10 39.49
C GLN A 195 -1.98 24.13 40.63
N PRO A 196 -1.84 23.72 41.90
CA PRO A 196 -1.79 24.65 43.03
C PRO A 196 -0.71 25.72 42.82
N GLY A 197 -1.12 27.00 42.82
CA GLY A 197 -0.22 28.15 42.64
C GLY A 197 -0.22 28.77 41.24
N GLN A 198 -0.86 28.15 40.25
CA GLN A 198 -1.01 28.75 38.91
C GLN A 198 -2.29 29.58 38.81
N LYS A 199 -2.20 30.73 38.14
CA LYS A 199 -3.36 31.61 37.91
C LYS A 199 -4.30 30.97 36.86
N PRO A 200 -5.63 31.04 37.03
CA PRO A 200 -6.58 30.75 35.97
C PRO A 200 -6.24 31.62 34.74
N GLY A 201 -5.93 31.00 33.61
CA GLY A 201 -5.47 31.72 32.40
C GLY A 201 -3.96 31.77 32.18
N ALA A 202 -3.14 31.07 32.99
CA ALA A 202 -1.72 30.81 32.69
C ALA A 202 -1.51 29.83 31.51
N PHE A 203 -2.60 29.44 30.84
CA PHE A 203 -2.62 28.56 29.67
C PHE A 203 -3.06 29.35 28.45
N GLU A 204 -2.74 28.84 27.27
CA GLU A 204 -3.02 29.50 25.99
C GLU A 204 -4.51 29.83 25.86
N THR A 205 -4.83 31.12 25.84
CA THR A 205 -6.21 31.61 25.61
C THR A 205 -6.62 31.52 24.14
N THR A 206 -5.64 31.29 23.26
CA THR A 206 -5.85 31.13 21.82
C THR A 206 -6.00 29.64 21.51
N PRO A 207 -7.12 29.20 20.90
CA PRO A 207 -7.28 27.81 20.51
C PRO A 207 -6.20 27.42 19.50
N TYR A 208 -5.66 26.21 19.64
CA TYR A 208 -4.62 25.76 18.72
C TYR A 208 -5.14 25.68 17.27
N PRO A 209 -4.26 25.84 16.27
CA PRO A 209 -4.63 25.67 14.87
C PRO A 209 -5.26 24.30 14.62
N LYS A 210 -6.18 24.21 13.65
CA LYS A 210 -6.83 22.93 13.27
C LYS A 210 -5.82 21.81 13.00
N ALA A 211 -4.64 22.14 12.48
CA ALA A 211 -3.58 21.18 12.25
C ALA A 211 -3.08 20.47 13.53
N THR A 212 -2.96 21.14 14.68
CA THR A 212 -2.50 20.47 15.91
C THR A 212 -3.51 19.44 16.40
N HIS A 213 -4.80 19.69 16.23
CA HIS A 213 -5.85 18.72 16.54
C HIS A 213 -5.87 17.58 15.52
N THR A 214 -5.80 17.90 14.23
CA THR A 214 -5.84 16.91 13.13
C THR A 214 -4.65 15.96 13.18
N LEU A 215 -3.48 16.46 13.57
CA LEU A 215 -2.25 15.68 13.70
C LEU A 215 -2.06 15.06 15.10
N GLY A 216 -3.00 15.27 16.03
CA GLY A 216 -2.91 14.74 17.40
C GLY A 216 -1.79 15.36 18.25
N LEU A 217 -1.32 16.56 17.89
CA LEU A 217 -0.25 17.29 18.59
C LEU A 217 -0.76 18.10 19.78
N ALA A 218 -2.02 18.54 19.78
CA ALA A 218 -2.56 19.38 20.85
C ALA A 218 -2.36 18.78 22.26
N PRO A 219 -2.66 17.49 22.52
CA PRO A 219 -2.42 16.90 23.83
C PRO A 219 -0.94 16.85 24.24
N LEU A 220 -0.01 16.83 23.27
CA LEU A 220 1.43 16.84 23.54
C LEU A 220 1.93 18.24 23.90
N ILE A 221 1.38 19.26 23.24
CA ILE A 221 1.69 20.68 23.52
C ILE A 221 1.18 21.08 24.90
N ASP A 222 0.01 20.59 25.31
CA ASP A 222 -0.56 20.85 26.65
C ASP A 222 0.29 20.29 27.81
N GLN A 223 1.17 19.33 27.53
CA GLN A 223 2.13 18.80 28.51
C GLN A 223 3.41 19.64 28.59
N ALA A 224 3.63 20.56 27.64
CA ALA A 224 4.71 21.53 27.73
C ALA A 224 4.34 22.62 28.74
N PRO A 225 5.26 23.05 29.62
CA PRO A 225 5.04 24.25 30.41
C PRO A 225 4.71 25.42 29.48
N PRO A 226 3.66 26.22 29.76
CA PRO A 226 3.44 27.48 29.05
C PRO A 226 4.64 28.40 29.29
N PHE A 227 4.96 29.24 28.30
CA PHE A 227 5.96 30.30 28.44
C PHE A 227 5.42 31.43 29.33
#